data_AF-A0A3C1YUC7-F1
#
_entry.id   AF-A0A3C1YUC7-F1
#
_cell.length_a   1.000
_cell.length_b   1.000
_cell.length_c   1.000
_cell.angle_alpha   90.00
_cell.angle_beta   90.00
_cell.angle_gamma   90.00
#
_symmetry.space_group_name_H-M   'P 1'
#
loop_
_entity.id
_entity.type
_entity.pdbx_description
1 polymer ?
#
loop_
_entity_poly.entity_id
_entity_poly.type
_entity_poly.pdbx_seq_one_letter_code
_entity_poly.pdbx_strand_id
1 'polypeptide(L)'
;MTNLNIIGGGYTGGLAGANEGIVSNCYATGTVSGGTWIGGLVGANNGSGVITCCYSHVNINANEIAGSLAGQNYQGANILNSYATGSVYVSSYNGGGLTGSNLNSTITNSYSTGSVSGTAPIGGFAVLMGSLGSCNNCFWDTLSSGLSYSEGGTGKSTANMKTQTTFTDAGWNFDTMWIMMGTNYPTLQGMPDYQQQTALRLDGSDDYAIASYSSTFNPSIFTYELWARVDGSITDFQSPFCTRFYDGNTHGINFYAAPGNHWSAWIGNGTYLWQAITGDTIKTGIWAFLTLTYDGTTARFYVNGALQDSLITTFSPNTSASLTLGCIDESGASRFFNGTIDEVRIWNVARDSAQIAADMGTVFTILPEHLVGYWHCNDGSGATTYDVVTGNAAALTNFNFTGTSGWIPSAIPVNISLPVKLTSFTSCVRNNSVALAWQTATEKNNYGFEIERKQLSLVPAGQTSVRFNKIGFVSGSGNSNSPKSYSFTDDCASGTVVYRLKQIDNDGNFTYSQEIEVTAGGTPAQFSLDQNYPNPFNPTTTIAFSIPQAGNVTLKIFDALGREVATLVNGVRSAGEFNVVFNASSLASGMYLYCLQAGSYVETKKLVLMK
;
A
#
# COMPACT_ATOMS: atom_id res chain seq x y z
N MET A 1 -7.70 -18.88 -4.67
CA MET A 1 -8.13 -18.92 -6.09
C MET A 1 -9.28 -17.93 -6.26
N THR A 2 -9.24 -17.08 -7.28
CA THR A 2 -10.29 -16.06 -7.50
C THR A 2 -10.74 -16.07 -8.96
N ASN A 3 -11.99 -15.64 -9.21
CA ASN A 3 -12.59 -15.52 -10.54
C ASN A 3 -12.55 -16.83 -11.35
N LEU A 4 -12.82 -17.95 -10.69
CA LEU A 4 -12.88 -19.26 -11.33
C LEU A 4 -14.03 -19.32 -12.35
N ASN A 5 -13.77 -20.00 -13.46
CA ASN A 5 -14.79 -20.45 -14.40
C ASN A 5 -14.36 -21.83 -14.92
N ILE A 6 -14.71 -22.88 -14.16
CA ILE A 6 -14.25 -24.25 -14.41
C ILE A 6 -15.44 -25.11 -14.81
N ILE A 7 -15.24 -25.95 -15.83
CA ILE A 7 -16.21 -26.97 -16.25
C ILE A 7 -15.50 -28.33 -16.25
N GLY A 8 -15.99 -29.30 -15.47
CA GLY A 8 -15.35 -30.61 -15.33
C GLY A 8 -16.31 -31.80 -15.35
N GLY A 9 -15.84 -32.97 -15.81
CA GLY A 9 -16.66 -34.19 -15.89
C GLY A 9 -16.86 -34.89 -14.54
N GLY A 10 -15.87 -34.85 -13.66
CA GLY A 10 -15.97 -35.30 -12.27
C GLY A 10 -14.70 -34.98 -11.49
N TYR A 11 -14.71 -35.13 -10.16
CA TYR A 11 -13.59 -34.74 -9.27
C TYR A 11 -13.10 -33.33 -9.58
N THR A 12 -13.99 -32.35 -9.53
CA THR A 12 -13.68 -30.99 -9.97
C THR A 12 -13.72 -30.05 -8.79
N GLY A 13 -12.60 -29.39 -8.52
CA GLY A 13 -12.46 -28.35 -7.50
C GLY A 13 -11.63 -27.18 -8.01
N GLY A 14 -11.86 -26.00 -7.46
CA GLY A 14 -11.13 -24.79 -7.83
C GLY A 14 -9.64 -24.83 -7.51
N LEU A 15 -9.25 -25.57 -6.48
CA LEU A 15 -7.86 -25.80 -6.10
C LEU A 15 -7.39 -27.21 -6.47
N ALA A 16 -8.20 -28.22 -6.18
CA ALA A 16 -7.84 -29.62 -6.43
C ALA A 16 -9.06 -30.47 -6.80
N GLY A 17 -8.85 -31.43 -7.71
CA GLY A 17 -9.89 -32.41 -8.04
C GLY A 17 -10.10 -33.46 -6.95
N ALA A 18 -9.02 -33.98 -6.40
CA ALA A 18 -9.03 -34.90 -5.26
C ALA A 18 -7.94 -34.51 -4.25
N ASN A 19 -8.20 -34.72 -2.97
CA ASN A 19 -7.28 -34.43 -1.87
C ASN A 19 -7.17 -35.64 -0.92
N GLU A 20 -5.94 -36.05 -0.63
CA GLU A 20 -5.58 -36.97 0.46
C GLU A 20 -4.53 -36.36 1.42
N GLY A 21 -4.14 -35.11 1.18
CA GLY A 21 -3.19 -34.33 1.98
C GLY A 21 -3.86 -33.20 2.75
N ILE A 22 -3.11 -32.14 3.05
CA ILE A 22 -3.61 -30.98 3.81
C ILE A 22 -3.84 -29.79 2.88
N VAL A 23 -5.09 -29.33 2.83
CA VAL A 23 -5.50 -28.06 2.24
C VAL A 23 -5.81 -27.10 3.39
N SER A 24 -4.86 -26.23 3.70
CA SER A 24 -4.98 -25.28 4.81
C SER A 24 -4.89 -23.85 4.33
N ASN A 25 -5.65 -22.95 4.95
CA ASN A 25 -5.55 -21.51 4.69
C ASN A 25 -5.73 -21.16 3.20
N CYS A 26 -6.76 -21.73 2.60
CA CYS A 26 -7.05 -21.56 1.19
C CYS A 26 -8.49 -21.10 0.97
N TYR A 27 -8.72 -20.41 -0.15
CA TYR A 27 -10.08 -20.01 -0.54
C TYR A 27 -10.30 -20.06 -2.04
N ALA A 28 -11.57 -20.11 -2.44
CA ALA A 28 -12.01 -20.09 -3.83
C ALA A 28 -13.21 -19.15 -4.05
N THR A 29 -13.22 -18.42 -5.16
CA THR A 29 -14.37 -17.63 -5.63
C THR A 29 -14.60 -17.81 -7.12
N GLY A 30 -15.85 -17.66 -7.58
CA GLY A 30 -16.23 -17.77 -8.99
C GLY A 30 -17.30 -18.84 -9.24
N THR A 31 -17.19 -19.56 -10.34
CA THR A 31 -18.15 -20.59 -10.74
C THR A 31 -17.43 -21.90 -11.09
N VAL A 32 -17.97 -23.02 -10.60
CA VAL A 32 -17.53 -24.36 -10.98
C VAL A 32 -18.76 -25.16 -11.39
N SER A 33 -18.74 -25.70 -12.60
CA SER A 33 -19.82 -26.53 -13.14
C SER A 33 -19.29 -27.92 -13.47
N GLY A 34 -20.13 -28.95 -13.40
CA GLY A 34 -19.67 -30.27 -13.82
C GLY A 34 -20.58 -31.46 -13.56
N GLY A 35 -20.04 -32.65 -13.79
CA GLY A 35 -20.74 -33.91 -13.58
C GLY A 35 -20.90 -34.27 -12.11
N THR A 36 -19.93 -34.98 -11.54
CA THR A 36 -20.03 -35.57 -10.18
C THR A 36 -18.81 -35.21 -9.31
N TRP A 37 -19.00 -35.15 -7.99
CA TRP A 37 -17.99 -34.68 -7.02
C TRP A 37 -17.45 -33.30 -7.36
N ILE A 38 -18.37 -32.34 -7.40
CA ILE A 38 -18.07 -30.94 -7.72
C ILE A 38 -17.98 -30.13 -6.42
N GLY A 39 -16.80 -29.58 -6.16
CA GLY A 39 -16.53 -28.70 -5.03
C GLY A 39 -16.08 -27.33 -5.49
N GLY A 40 -16.33 -26.28 -4.71
CA GLY A 40 -15.75 -24.97 -5.03
C GLY A 40 -14.24 -24.93 -4.80
N LEU A 41 -13.76 -25.58 -3.74
CA LEU A 41 -12.34 -25.67 -3.44
C LEU A 41 -11.75 -27.04 -3.82
N VAL A 42 -12.39 -28.13 -3.38
CA VAL A 42 -11.91 -29.50 -3.59
C VAL A 42 -13.03 -30.40 -4.12
N GLY A 43 -12.81 -31.12 -5.22
CA GLY A 43 -13.82 -32.06 -5.74
C GLY A 43 -14.13 -33.19 -4.74
N ALA A 44 -13.13 -34.00 -4.40
CA ALA A 44 -13.25 -35.06 -3.39
C ALA A 44 -12.13 -34.99 -2.34
N ASN A 45 -12.49 -34.95 -1.06
CA ASN A 45 -11.58 -35.08 0.07
C ASN A 45 -11.66 -36.51 0.61
N ASN A 46 -10.57 -37.27 0.52
CA ASN A 46 -10.55 -38.73 0.74
C ASN A 46 -9.49 -39.13 1.77
N GLY A 47 -9.68 -40.27 2.43
CA GLY A 47 -8.63 -40.93 3.21
C GLY A 47 -8.10 -40.03 4.33
N SER A 48 -6.81 -39.73 4.29
CA SER A 48 -6.13 -38.81 5.22
C SER A 48 -6.33 -37.33 4.91
N GLY A 49 -7.17 -36.98 3.93
CA GLY A 49 -7.40 -35.62 3.48
C GLY A 49 -7.94 -34.70 4.59
N VAL A 50 -7.32 -33.54 4.76
CA VAL A 50 -7.74 -32.50 5.70
C VAL A 50 -7.94 -31.18 4.95
N ILE A 51 -9.14 -30.61 5.06
CA ILE A 51 -9.42 -29.22 4.67
C ILE A 51 -9.58 -28.42 5.96
N THR A 52 -8.73 -27.42 6.19
CA THR A 52 -8.77 -26.63 7.44
C THR A 52 -8.56 -25.15 7.22
N CYS A 53 -9.29 -24.31 7.97
CA CYS A 53 -9.15 -22.85 7.85
C CYS A 53 -9.34 -22.39 6.40
N CYS A 54 -10.36 -22.91 5.74
CA CYS A 54 -10.62 -22.66 4.33
C CYS A 54 -12.02 -22.11 4.12
N TYR A 55 -12.23 -21.38 3.02
CA TYR A 55 -13.59 -20.99 2.63
C TYR A 55 -13.85 -21.03 1.13
N SER A 56 -15.12 -21.08 0.76
CA SER A 56 -15.54 -21.03 -0.64
C SER A 56 -16.73 -20.10 -0.85
N HIS A 57 -16.59 -19.17 -1.79
CA HIS A 57 -17.71 -18.45 -2.40
C HIS A 57 -17.82 -18.81 -3.87
N VAL A 58 -17.86 -20.10 -4.16
CA VAL A 58 -18.03 -20.60 -5.52
C VAL A 58 -19.48 -20.99 -5.74
N ASN A 59 -20.06 -20.46 -6.82
CA ASN A 59 -21.35 -20.88 -7.32
C ASN A 59 -21.19 -22.20 -8.09
N ILE A 60 -21.98 -23.21 -7.70
CA ILE A 60 -21.90 -24.56 -8.23
C ILE A 60 -23.11 -24.88 -9.09
N ASN A 61 -22.86 -25.42 -10.28
CA ASN A 61 -23.89 -26.03 -11.11
C ASN A 61 -23.46 -27.46 -11.49
N ALA A 62 -24.03 -28.44 -10.82
CA ALA A 62 -23.61 -29.83 -10.95
C ALA A 62 -24.74 -30.77 -11.38
N ASN A 63 -24.36 -31.82 -12.12
CA ASN A 63 -25.32 -32.86 -12.51
C ASN A 63 -25.62 -33.79 -11.33
N GLU A 64 -24.61 -34.17 -10.55
CA GLU A 64 -24.69 -35.13 -9.45
C GLU A 64 -24.15 -34.52 -8.12
N ILE A 65 -23.25 -35.22 -7.42
CA ILE A 65 -22.84 -34.87 -6.05
C ILE A 65 -22.06 -33.56 -6.01
N ALA A 66 -22.51 -32.58 -5.21
CA ALA A 66 -21.81 -31.31 -5.10
C ALA A 66 -22.00 -30.53 -3.79
N GLY A 67 -20.99 -29.74 -3.44
CA GLY A 67 -21.09 -28.74 -2.36
C GLY A 67 -20.15 -27.56 -2.57
N SER A 68 -20.49 -26.41 -1.99
CA SER A 68 -19.76 -25.17 -2.31
C SER A 68 -18.32 -25.20 -1.80
N LEU A 69 -17.98 -25.87 -0.70
CA LEU A 69 -16.57 -26.07 -0.30
C LEU A 69 -15.97 -27.32 -0.94
N ALA A 70 -16.62 -28.47 -0.73
CA ALA A 70 -16.16 -29.75 -1.23
C ALA A 70 -17.31 -30.55 -1.86
N GLY A 71 -17.06 -31.29 -2.95
CA GLY A 71 -18.07 -32.17 -3.52
C GLY A 71 -18.36 -33.34 -2.60
N GLN A 72 -17.32 -34.04 -2.17
CA GLN A 72 -17.41 -35.16 -1.24
C GLN A 72 -16.33 -35.08 -0.14
N ASN A 73 -16.67 -35.56 1.06
CA ASN A 73 -15.76 -35.84 2.17
C ASN A 73 -15.92 -37.32 2.56
N TYR A 74 -14.85 -38.12 2.42
CA TYR A 74 -14.96 -39.58 2.43
C TYR A 74 -13.79 -40.30 3.12
N GLN A 75 -14.10 -41.45 3.73
CA GLN A 75 -13.12 -42.45 4.18
C GLN A 75 -12.10 -41.92 5.21
N GLY A 76 -12.57 -41.29 6.27
CA GLY A 76 -11.73 -40.80 7.38
C GLY A 76 -11.25 -39.35 7.19
N ALA A 77 -11.61 -38.73 6.06
CA ALA A 77 -11.23 -37.37 5.75
C ALA A 77 -11.92 -36.34 6.67
N ASN A 78 -11.28 -35.19 6.86
CA ASN A 78 -11.70 -34.17 7.82
C ASN A 78 -11.86 -32.79 7.17
N ILE A 79 -12.92 -32.08 7.55
CA ILE A 79 -13.10 -30.65 7.27
C ILE A 79 -13.21 -29.91 8.60
N LEU A 80 -12.37 -28.91 8.82
CA LEU A 80 -12.22 -28.22 10.10
C LEU A 80 -12.24 -26.71 9.89
N ASN A 81 -12.87 -25.95 10.80
CA ASN A 81 -12.77 -24.49 10.84
C ASN A 81 -12.94 -23.84 9.46
N SER A 82 -14.00 -24.19 8.73
CA SER A 82 -14.15 -23.84 7.32
C SER A 82 -15.59 -23.44 6.98
N TYR A 83 -15.79 -22.61 5.96
CA TYR A 83 -17.14 -22.15 5.62
C TYR A 83 -17.41 -22.02 4.13
N ALA A 84 -18.68 -22.02 3.74
CA ALA A 84 -19.08 -21.79 2.36
C ALA A 84 -20.30 -20.89 2.21
N THR A 85 -20.25 -19.99 1.24
CA THR A 85 -21.26 -18.96 1.02
C THR A 85 -21.76 -18.90 -0.43
N GLY A 86 -21.15 -19.65 -1.35
CA GLY A 86 -21.60 -19.72 -2.75
C GLY A 86 -22.83 -20.61 -2.93
N SER A 87 -23.62 -20.33 -3.96
CA SER A 87 -24.85 -21.10 -4.27
C SER A 87 -24.54 -22.49 -4.81
N VAL A 88 -25.43 -23.45 -4.58
CA VAL A 88 -25.31 -24.84 -5.06
C VAL A 88 -26.58 -25.23 -5.80
N TYR A 89 -26.45 -25.60 -7.08
CA TYR A 89 -27.48 -26.25 -7.86
C TYR A 89 -27.06 -27.68 -8.22
N VAL A 90 -27.94 -28.65 -7.94
CA VAL A 90 -27.71 -30.07 -8.23
C VAL A 90 -28.92 -30.72 -8.91
N SER A 91 -28.71 -31.37 -10.05
CA SER A 91 -29.81 -32.03 -10.78
C SER A 91 -30.14 -33.45 -10.29
N SER A 92 -29.21 -34.18 -9.69
CA SER A 92 -29.40 -35.57 -9.25
C SER A 92 -28.45 -35.96 -8.10
N TYR A 93 -28.72 -37.07 -7.40
CA TYR A 93 -27.96 -37.55 -6.23
C TYR A 93 -27.98 -36.66 -4.99
N ASN A 94 -26.92 -35.90 -4.67
CA ASN A 94 -26.81 -35.22 -3.38
C ASN A 94 -26.23 -33.80 -3.51
N GLY A 95 -26.86 -32.82 -2.86
CA GLY A 95 -26.35 -31.45 -2.78
C GLY A 95 -26.28 -30.94 -1.34
N GLY A 96 -25.19 -30.24 -0.99
CA GLY A 96 -25.05 -29.63 0.33
C GLY A 96 -24.41 -28.26 0.27
N GLY A 97 -24.85 -27.35 1.15
CA GLY A 97 -24.32 -25.98 1.18
C GLY A 97 -22.80 -25.93 1.41
N LEU A 98 -22.26 -26.76 2.31
CA LEU A 98 -20.82 -26.94 2.50
C LEU A 98 -20.28 -28.13 1.68
N THR A 99 -20.92 -29.30 1.83
CA THR A 99 -20.45 -30.55 1.22
C THR A 99 -21.59 -31.40 0.69
N GLY A 100 -21.47 -31.89 -0.54
CA GLY A 100 -22.50 -32.71 -1.18
C GLY A 100 -22.72 -34.07 -0.53
N SER A 101 -21.64 -34.72 -0.07
CA SER A 101 -21.71 -35.98 0.68
C SER A 101 -20.62 -36.06 1.74
N ASN A 102 -20.99 -36.39 2.97
CA ASN A 102 -20.06 -36.70 4.06
C ASN A 102 -20.27 -38.15 4.53
N LEU A 103 -19.30 -39.02 4.26
CA LEU A 103 -19.43 -40.47 4.44
C LEU A 103 -18.19 -41.06 5.12
N ASN A 104 -18.38 -41.66 6.29
CA ASN A 104 -17.28 -42.19 7.12
C ASN A 104 -16.23 -41.12 7.44
N SER A 105 -16.65 -39.88 7.66
CA SER A 105 -15.81 -38.69 7.74
C SER A 105 -16.39 -37.64 8.67
N THR A 106 -15.57 -36.67 9.08
CA THR A 106 -15.93 -35.68 10.08
C THR A 106 -15.84 -34.26 9.54
N ILE A 107 -16.84 -33.44 9.90
CA ILE A 107 -16.84 -32.00 9.69
C ILE A 107 -16.95 -31.33 11.07
N THR A 108 -16.11 -30.34 11.37
CA THR A 108 -16.09 -29.69 12.70
C THR A 108 -15.90 -28.19 12.61
N ASN A 109 -16.65 -27.44 13.43
CA ASN A 109 -16.58 -25.98 13.53
C ASN A 109 -16.70 -25.30 12.17
N SER A 110 -17.76 -25.62 11.44
CA SER A 110 -17.92 -25.19 10.05
C SER A 110 -19.33 -24.73 9.77
N TYR A 111 -19.50 -23.83 8.80
CA TYR A 111 -20.84 -23.35 8.46
C TYR A 111 -21.10 -23.10 6.97
N SER A 112 -22.37 -23.05 6.58
CA SER A 112 -22.80 -22.65 5.24
C SER A 112 -23.93 -21.62 5.24
N THR A 113 -23.94 -20.74 4.24
CA THR A 113 -25.00 -19.73 4.02
C THR A 113 -25.44 -19.61 2.56
N GLY A 114 -24.83 -20.37 1.64
CA GLY A 114 -25.22 -20.35 0.23
C GLY A 114 -26.58 -21.00 0.01
N SER A 115 -27.33 -20.50 -0.97
CA SER A 115 -28.59 -21.12 -1.41
C SER A 115 -28.33 -22.51 -1.97
N VAL A 116 -29.20 -23.48 -1.65
CA VAL A 116 -29.10 -24.84 -2.17
C VAL A 116 -30.41 -25.19 -2.87
N SER A 117 -30.32 -25.60 -4.14
CA SER A 117 -31.48 -25.85 -4.98
C SER A 117 -31.24 -27.04 -5.92
N GLY A 118 -32.30 -27.67 -6.40
CA GLY A 118 -32.18 -28.86 -7.24
C GLY A 118 -33.37 -29.80 -7.16
N THR A 119 -33.29 -30.90 -7.90
CA THR A 119 -34.26 -32.01 -7.88
C THR A 119 -33.77 -33.23 -7.10
N ALA A 120 -32.56 -33.16 -6.55
CA ALA A 120 -31.92 -34.20 -5.77
C ALA A 120 -32.25 -34.08 -4.26
N PRO A 121 -31.99 -35.13 -3.46
CA PRO A 121 -31.72 -34.98 -2.03
C PRO A 121 -30.74 -33.83 -1.75
N ILE A 122 -31.19 -32.82 -1.02
CA ILE A 122 -30.39 -31.64 -0.69
C ILE A 122 -30.47 -31.31 0.79
N GLY A 123 -29.39 -30.76 1.33
CA GLY A 123 -29.31 -30.25 2.70
C GLY A 123 -28.68 -28.87 2.78
N GLY A 124 -29.13 -28.06 3.72
CA GLY A 124 -28.59 -26.71 3.94
C GLY A 124 -27.09 -26.69 4.26
N PHE A 125 -26.53 -27.78 4.79
CA PHE A 125 -25.10 -27.92 5.11
C PHE A 125 -24.45 -29.12 4.42
N ALA A 126 -24.91 -30.33 4.72
CA ALA A 126 -24.35 -31.56 4.18
C ALA A 126 -25.37 -32.71 4.19
N VAL A 127 -25.18 -33.67 3.27
CA VAL A 127 -25.92 -34.94 3.23
C VAL A 127 -25.04 -36.05 3.84
N LEU A 128 -25.59 -36.83 4.78
CA LEU A 128 -24.92 -37.90 5.54
C LEU A 128 -25.38 -39.27 5.04
N MET A 129 -24.61 -39.85 4.12
CA MET A 129 -24.97 -41.16 3.55
C MET A 129 -24.86 -42.28 4.59
N GLY A 130 -26.00 -42.78 5.08
CA GLY A 130 -26.07 -44.01 5.90
C GLY A 130 -25.54 -43.89 7.33
N SER A 131 -25.58 -42.71 7.95
CA SER A 131 -25.20 -42.48 9.36
C SER A 131 -23.72 -42.74 9.71
N LEU A 132 -22.83 -42.82 8.72
CA LEU A 132 -21.39 -43.02 8.94
C LEU A 132 -20.59 -41.69 8.98
N GLY A 133 -21.19 -40.56 8.60
CA GLY A 133 -20.56 -39.23 8.71
C GLY A 133 -20.97 -38.48 9.97
N SER A 134 -20.10 -37.61 10.50
CA SER A 134 -20.40 -36.74 11.65
C SER A 134 -20.17 -35.25 11.35
N CYS A 135 -21.00 -34.40 11.95
CA CYS A 135 -20.89 -32.95 11.90
C CYS A 135 -20.93 -32.40 13.34
N ASN A 136 -19.81 -31.87 13.82
CA ASN A 136 -19.67 -31.38 15.19
C ASN A 136 -19.59 -29.85 15.21
N ASN A 137 -20.46 -29.18 15.96
CA ASN A 137 -20.52 -27.71 16.04
C ASN A 137 -20.64 -27.05 14.65
N CYS A 138 -21.41 -27.68 13.77
CA CYS A 138 -21.63 -27.20 12.41
C CYS A 138 -22.98 -26.50 12.28
N PHE A 139 -23.02 -25.39 11.56
CA PHE A 139 -24.22 -24.57 11.43
C PHE A 139 -24.57 -24.26 9.98
N TRP A 140 -25.84 -23.97 9.72
CA TRP A 140 -26.25 -23.44 8.43
C TRP A 140 -27.43 -22.49 8.58
N ASP A 141 -27.48 -21.52 7.70
CA ASP A 141 -28.50 -20.48 7.73
C ASP A 141 -29.77 -20.93 7.00
N THR A 142 -30.87 -21.06 7.75
CA THR A 142 -32.14 -21.60 7.24
C THR A 142 -32.87 -20.66 6.27
N LEU A 143 -32.55 -19.37 6.27
CA LEU A 143 -33.20 -18.40 5.39
C LEU A 143 -32.42 -18.27 4.08
N SER A 144 -31.11 -18.02 4.16
CA SER A 144 -30.26 -17.84 2.98
C SER A 144 -30.05 -19.13 2.17
N SER A 145 -30.03 -20.29 2.83
CA SER A 145 -29.99 -21.58 2.13
C SER A 145 -31.26 -21.87 1.31
N GLY A 146 -32.39 -21.26 1.68
CA GLY A 146 -33.71 -21.58 1.13
C GLY A 146 -34.29 -22.91 1.61
N LEU A 147 -33.68 -23.57 2.61
CA LEU A 147 -34.07 -24.89 3.09
C LEU A 147 -34.46 -24.87 4.57
N SER A 148 -35.28 -25.85 4.97
CA SER A 148 -35.64 -26.11 6.37
C SER A 148 -35.04 -27.39 6.92
N TYR A 149 -34.23 -28.09 6.12
CA TYR A 149 -33.65 -29.39 6.46
C TYR A 149 -32.19 -29.56 5.99
N SER A 150 -31.43 -30.33 6.77
CA SER A 150 -30.10 -30.84 6.43
C SER A 150 -29.82 -32.07 7.30
N GLU A 151 -29.23 -33.13 6.74
CA GLU A 151 -28.83 -34.32 7.52
C GLU A 151 -27.64 -34.02 8.44
N GLY A 152 -26.69 -33.23 7.94
CA GLY A 152 -25.56 -32.73 8.72
C GLY A 152 -25.78 -31.29 9.18
N GLY A 153 -25.22 -30.94 10.34
CA GLY A 153 -25.22 -29.57 10.88
C GLY A 153 -26.57 -29.10 11.44
N THR A 154 -26.52 -28.07 12.27
CA THR A 154 -27.69 -27.50 12.96
C THR A 154 -28.17 -26.24 12.24
N GLY A 155 -29.45 -26.23 11.81
CA GLY A 155 -30.07 -25.05 11.21
C GLY A 155 -30.24 -23.92 12.22
N LYS A 156 -29.88 -22.70 11.82
CA LYS A 156 -30.03 -21.47 12.61
C LYS A 156 -30.63 -20.38 11.73
N SER A 157 -31.41 -19.48 12.32
CA SER A 157 -31.88 -18.28 11.61
C SER A 157 -30.69 -17.36 11.28
N THR A 158 -30.85 -16.48 10.30
CA THR A 158 -29.85 -15.47 9.96
C THR A 158 -29.43 -14.61 11.14
N ALA A 159 -30.38 -14.23 12.00
CA ALA A 159 -30.07 -13.49 13.22
C ALA A 159 -29.14 -14.30 14.15
N ASN A 160 -29.42 -15.58 14.36
CA ASN A 160 -28.57 -16.45 15.20
C ASN A 160 -27.20 -16.69 14.54
N MET A 161 -27.16 -16.89 13.22
CA MET A 161 -25.92 -17.06 12.46
C MET A 161 -25.04 -15.80 12.43
N LYS A 162 -25.61 -14.63 12.71
CA LYS A 162 -24.92 -13.35 12.87
C LYS A 162 -24.73 -12.94 14.33
N THR A 163 -25.01 -13.85 15.27
CA THR A 163 -24.81 -13.64 16.71
C THR A 163 -23.60 -14.46 17.18
N GLN A 164 -22.57 -13.78 17.68
CA GLN A 164 -21.31 -14.43 18.09
C GLN A 164 -21.48 -15.50 19.17
N THR A 165 -22.42 -15.30 20.11
CA THR A 165 -22.67 -16.28 21.17
C THR A 165 -23.15 -17.63 20.64
N THR A 166 -23.83 -17.67 19.49
CA THR A 166 -24.21 -18.94 18.82
C THR A 166 -23.01 -19.84 18.57
N PHE A 167 -21.84 -19.26 18.28
CA PHE A 167 -20.63 -19.99 17.93
C PHE A 167 -19.73 -20.22 19.15
N THR A 168 -19.58 -19.22 20.04
CA THR A 168 -18.78 -19.39 21.27
C THR A 168 -19.40 -20.41 22.22
N ASP A 169 -20.74 -20.47 22.32
CA ASP A 169 -21.44 -21.49 23.13
C ASP A 169 -21.23 -22.90 22.57
N ALA A 170 -20.93 -23.00 21.27
CA ALA A 170 -20.56 -24.24 20.60
C ALA A 170 -19.04 -24.52 20.64
N GLY A 171 -18.27 -23.70 21.34
CA GLY A 171 -16.83 -23.87 21.55
C GLY A 171 -15.94 -23.37 20.42
N TRP A 172 -16.43 -22.47 19.55
CA TRP A 172 -15.58 -21.87 18.52
C TRP A 172 -14.59 -20.87 19.13
N ASN A 173 -13.34 -20.90 18.67
CA ASN A 173 -12.28 -20.01 19.14
C ASN A 173 -12.32 -18.66 18.41
N PHE A 174 -12.72 -17.60 19.09
CA PHE A 174 -12.72 -16.22 18.55
C PHE A 174 -11.48 -15.40 18.93
N ASP A 175 -10.59 -15.95 19.74
CA ASP A 175 -9.35 -15.27 20.12
C ASP A 175 -8.33 -15.32 18.99
N THR A 176 -8.26 -16.45 18.26
CA THR A 176 -7.21 -16.68 17.27
C THR A 176 -7.66 -17.34 15.96
N MET A 177 -8.93 -17.73 15.83
CA MET A 177 -9.40 -18.50 14.66
C MET A 177 -10.51 -17.78 13.89
N TRP A 178 -11.54 -17.35 14.61
CA TRP A 178 -12.71 -16.70 14.04
C TRP A 178 -12.81 -15.24 14.48
N ILE A 179 -13.38 -14.40 13.63
CA ILE A 179 -13.74 -13.02 13.95
C ILE A 179 -15.15 -12.75 13.46
N MET A 180 -15.87 -11.90 14.18
CA MET A 180 -17.13 -11.31 13.74
C MET A 180 -17.03 -9.81 13.91
N MET A 181 -17.37 -9.07 12.85
CA MET A 181 -17.46 -7.61 12.89
C MET A 181 -18.93 -7.22 12.76
N GLY A 182 -19.45 -6.48 13.74
CA GLY A 182 -20.85 -6.04 13.76
C GLY A 182 -21.85 -7.20 13.68
N THR A 183 -22.74 -7.15 12.68
CA THR A 183 -23.78 -8.18 12.44
C THR A 183 -23.45 -9.12 11.26
N ASN A 184 -22.17 -9.35 11.01
CA ASN A 184 -21.71 -10.25 9.95
C ASN A 184 -21.63 -11.71 10.43
N TYR A 185 -21.56 -12.65 9.48
CA TYR A 185 -21.26 -14.05 9.78
C TYR A 185 -19.81 -14.19 10.29
N PRO A 186 -19.45 -15.25 11.03
CA PRO A 186 -18.08 -15.48 11.45
C PRO A 186 -17.15 -15.72 10.27
N THR A 187 -16.02 -15.04 10.23
CA THR A 187 -15.02 -15.21 9.18
C THR A 187 -13.68 -15.58 9.80
N LEU A 188 -12.80 -16.16 9.00
CA LEU A 188 -11.53 -16.68 9.50
C LEU A 188 -10.54 -15.52 9.68
N GLN A 189 -9.90 -15.46 10.86
CA GLN A 189 -8.87 -14.45 11.14
C GLN A 189 -7.68 -14.60 10.19
N GLY A 190 -7.18 -13.48 9.68
CA GLY A 190 -6.02 -13.46 8.78
C GLY A 190 -6.29 -13.98 7.36
N MET A 191 -7.54 -14.33 7.03
CA MET A 191 -7.96 -14.65 5.67
C MET A 191 -8.52 -13.40 4.98
N PRO A 192 -8.28 -13.21 3.67
CA PRO A 192 -9.03 -12.22 2.89
C PRO A 192 -10.50 -12.63 2.97
N ASP A 193 -11.36 -11.83 3.60
CA ASP A 193 -12.76 -12.19 3.72
C ASP A 193 -13.46 -12.07 2.34
N TYR A 194 -14.36 -13.01 2.04
CA TYR A 194 -15.43 -12.80 1.06
C TYR A 194 -16.72 -12.52 1.84
N GLN A 195 -16.73 -11.45 2.59
CA GLN A 195 -17.83 -10.49 2.50
C GLN A 195 -17.33 -9.53 1.40
N GLN A 196 -18.14 -9.18 0.41
CA GLN A 196 -17.74 -8.11 -0.52
C GLN A 196 -17.22 -6.96 0.32
N GLN A 197 -15.95 -6.57 0.17
CA GLN A 197 -15.57 -5.23 0.62
C GLN A 197 -16.57 -4.32 -0.05
N THR A 198 -17.35 -3.58 0.72
CA THR A 198 -18.30 -2.63 0.18
C THR A 198 -17.71 -1.25 0.32
N ALA A 199 -18.20 -0.34 -0.48
CA ALA A 199 -17.88 1.06 -0.38
C ALA A 199 -19.18 1.84 -0.29
N LEU A 200 -19.11 3.04 0.29
CA LEU A 200 -20.28 3.88 0.46
C LEU A 200 -20.42 4.80 -0.75
N ARG A 201 -21.46 4.59 -1.56
CA ARG A 201 -21.79 5.41 -2.72
C ARG A 201 -22.76 6.52 -2.32
N LEU A 202 -22.39 7.76 -2.62
CA LEU A 202 -23.16 8.97 -2.40
C LEU A 202 -23.58 9.59 -3.73
N ASP A 203 -24.82 10.05 -3.82
CA ASP A 203 -25.40 10.53 -5.08
C ASP A 203 -25.09 11.99 -5.43
N GLY A 204 -24.47 12.73 -4.50
CA GLY A 204 -24.13 14.15 -4.65
C GLY A 204 -25.30 15.12 -4.53
N SER A 205 -26.47 14.67 -4.07
CA SER A 205 -27.65 15.50 -3.90
C SER A 205 -27.93 15.82 -2.43
N ASP A 206 -28.04 14.79 -1.58
CA ASP A 206 -28.35 14.95 -0.16
C ASP A 206 -27.84 13.80 0.75
N ASP A 207 -27.11 12.83 0.17
CA ASP A 207 -26.51 11.70 0.89
C ASP A 207 -25.29 12.12 1.72
N TYR A 208 -25.24 11.70 2.98
CA TYR A 208 -24.05 11.80 3.83
C TYR A 208 -24.14 10.88 5.05
N ALA A 209 -22.99 10.48 5.60
CA ALA A 209 -22.92 9.84 6.90
C ALA A 209 -22.39 10.82 7.97
N ILE A 210 -22.94 10.76 9.18
CA ILE A 210 -22.57 11.68 10.28
C ILE A 210 -22.25 10.94 11.57
N ALA A 211 -21.03 11.13 12.08
CA ALA A 211 -20.57 10.61 13.35
C ALA A 211 -20.53 11.72 14.41
N SER A 212 -20.89 11.39 15.64
CA SER A 212 -20.88 12.35 16.74
C SER A 212 -19.46 12.88 16.99
N TYR A 213 -19.37 14.16 17.35
CA TYR A 213 -18.09 14.78 17.71
C TYR A 213 -17.30 13.92 18.71
N SER A 214 -16.02 13.75 18.43
CA SER A 214 -15.04 13.20 19.36
C SER A 214 -13.74 14.00 19.27
N SER A 215 -13.15 14.30 20.42
CA SER A 215 -11.81 14.92 20.47
C SER A 215 -10.72 13.99 19.94
N THR A 216 -10.93 12.67 19.96
CA THR A 216 -9.98 11.69 19.40
C THR A 216 -9.85 11.80 17.89
N PHE A 217 -10.91 12.23 17.19
CA PHE A 217 -10.92 12.46 15.75
C PHE A 217 -10.36 13.83 15.36
N ASN A 218 -9.90 14.63 16.33
CA ASN A 218 -9.36 15.98 16.13
C ASN A 218 -7.99 16.16 16.84
N PRO A 219 -7.00 15.29 16.59
CA PRO A 219 -5.69 15.40 17.25
C PRO A 219 -4.88 16.60 16.73
N SER A 220 -4.03 17.18 17.57
CA SER A 220 -3.21 18.36 17.24
C SER A 220 -2.04 18.09 16.27
N ILE A 221 -1.63 16.83 16.16
CA ILE A 221 -0.71 16.26 15.17
C ILE A 221 -1.45 15.07 14.58
N PHE A 222 -1.49 14.96 13.25
CA PHE A 222 -2.46 14.05 12.64
C PHE A 222 -2.07 13.53 11.27
N THR A 223 -2.79 12.47 10.88
CA THR A 223 -3.00 12.07 9.49
C THR A 223 -4.48 11.74 9.28
N TYR A 224 -5.12 12.35 8.28
CA TYR A 224 -6.44 11.95 7.79
C TYR A 224 -6.28 11.34 6.41
N GLU A 225 -6.91 10.19 6.17
CA GLU A 225 -6.83 9.52 4.86
C GLU A 225 -8.11 8.76 4.50
N LEU A 226 -8.39 8.63 3.21
CA LEU A 226 -9.51 7.85 2.68
C LEU A 226 -9.32 7.53 1.19
N TRP A 227 -9.96 6.45 0.72
CA TRP A 227 -10.22 6.26 -0.70
C TRP A 227 -11.46 7.05 -1.12
N ALA A 228 -11.37 7.75 -2.25
CA ALA A 228 -12.48 8.46 -2.86
C ALA A 228 -12.47 8.31 -4.38
N ARG A 229 -13.65 8.17 -4.99
CA ARG A 229 -13.86 8.11 -6.44
C ARG A 229 -15.00 9.05 -6.80
N VAL A 230 -14.75 10.00 -7.69
CA VAL A 230 -15.81 10.88 -8.20
C VAL A 230 -16.53 10.19 -9.35
N ASP A 231 -17.86 10.12 -9.29
CA ASP A 231 -18.70 9.44 -10.29
C ASP A 231 -19.37 10.39 -11.28
N GLY A 232 -19.46 11.68 -10.94
CA GLY A 232 -20.13 12.71 -11.75
C GLY A 232 -19.22 13.85 -12.21
N SER A 233 -19.85 14.89 -12.78
CA SER A 233 -19.19 16.15 -13.09
C SER A 233 -18.95 16.98 -11.82
N ILE A 234 -17.85 17.73 -11.81
CA ILE A 234 -17.49 18.62 -10.70
C ILE A 234 -17.75 20.06 -11.14
N THR A 235 -18.96 20.55 -10.89
CA THR A 235 -19.36 21.93 -11.21
C THR A 235 -19.16 22.89 -10.03
N ASP A 236 -19.04 22.36 -8.82
CA ASP A 236 -18.80 23.08 -7.57
C ASP A 236 -18.05 22.14 -6.61
N PHE A 237 -17.68 22.63 -5.42
CA PHE A 237 -17.04 21.84 -4.39
C PHE A 237 -17.93 20.70 -3.90
N GLN A 238 -17.33 19.54 -3.71
CA GLN A 238 -17.96 18.32 -3.21
C GLN A 238 -17.04 17.69 -2.17
N SER A 239 -17.53 17.42 -0.96
CA SER A 239 -16.68 16.97 0.16
C SER A 239 -16.87 15.48 0.47
N PRO A 240 -15.89 14.61 0.21
CA PRO A 240 -15.97 13.23 0.68
C PRO A 240 -15.73 13.08 2.19
N PHE A 241 -15.11 14.05 2.86
CA PHE A 241 -14.78 13.98 4.29
C PHE A 241 -14.59 15.36 4.91
N CYS A 242 -15.14 15.55 6.11
CA CYS A 242 -15.16 16.82 6.83
C CYS A 242 -15.13 16.63 8.35
N THR A 243 -14.24 17.37 9.02
CA THR A 243 -14.29 17.63 10.47
C THR A 243 -14.37 19.13 10.77
N ARG A 244 -14.72 19.92 9.77
CA ARG A 244 -14.68 21.37 9.80
C ARG A 244 -15.69 21.97 10.81
N PHE A 245 -15.25 22.99 11.54
CA PHE A 245 -16.07 23.81 12.43
C PHE A 245 -15.76 25.30 12.24
N TYR A 246 -16.77 26.16 12.34
CA TYR A 246 -16.62 27.61 12.24
C TYR A 246 -17.46 28.34 13.26
N ASP A 247 -16.80 29.18 14.04
CA ASP A 247 -17.38 30.07 15.04
C ASP A 247 -17.09 31.56 14.71
N GLY A 248 -16.68 31.83 13.46
CA GLY A 248 -16.02 33.07 13.06
C GLY A 248 -14.54 32.85 12.70
N ASN A 249 -13.95 31.76 13.17
CA ASN A 249 -12.63 31.27 12.75
C ASN A 249 -12.73 29.84 12.19
N THR A 250 -11.72 29.43 11.45
CA THR A 250 -11.65 28.12 10.78
C THR A 250 -10.97 27.08 11.65
N HIS A 251 -11.62 25.93 11.82
CA HIS A 251 -11.16 24.81 12.64
C HIS A 251 -11.34 23.47 11.92
N GLY A 252 -10.47 22.49 12.21
CA GLY A 252 -10.55 21.15 11.62
C GLY A 252 -10.04 21.09 10.19
N ILE A 253 -10.41 20.03 9.46
CA ILE A 253 -9.98 19.81 8.08
C ILE A 253 -11.13 19.40 7.18
N ASN A 254 -10.90 19.51 5.87
CA ASN A 254 -11.82 19.02 4.87
C ASN A 254 -11.08 18.57 3.59
N PHE A 255 -11.54 17.49 2.96
CA PHE A 255 -11.14 17.13 1.60
C PHE A 255 -12.20 17.58 0.60
N TYR A 256 -11.79 18.03 -0.58
CA TYR A 256 -12.69 18.43 -1.66
C TYR A 256 -12.30 17.78 -2.99
N ALA A 257 -13.30 17.32 -3.73
CA ALA A 257 -13.28 17.43 -5.17
C ALA A 257 -13.67 18.88 -5.54
N ALA A 258 -12.73 19.62 -6.12
CA ALA A 258 -12.86 21.06 -6.34
C ALA A 258 -13.19 21.39 -7.81
N PRO A 259 -13.88 22.51 -8.06
CA PRO A 259 -14.12 23.00 -9.43
C PRO A 259 -12.78 23.17 -10.16
N GLY A 260 -12.74 22.75 -11.42
CA GLY A 260 -11.48 22.62 -12.17
C GLY A 260 -10.83 21.24 -12.08
N ASN A 261 -11.58 20.21 -11.66
CA ASN A 261 -11.21 18.79 -11.68
C ASN A 261 -9.90 18.49 -10.95
N HIS A 262 -9.75 18.95 -9.71
CA HIS A 262 -8.60 18.59 -8.88
C HIS A 262 -9.02 18.28 -7.44
N TRP A 263 -8.23 17.45 -6.78
CA TRP A 263 -8.38 17.22 -5.34
C TRP A 263 -7.83 18.41 -4.56
N SER A 264 -8.39 18.72 -3.40
CA SER A 264 -7.84 19.73 -2.49
C SER A 264 -8.05 19.34 -1.04
N ALA A 265 -7.07 19.65 -0.19
CA ALA A 265 -7.16 19.48 1.26
C ALA A 265 -7.11 20.86 1.93
N TRP A 266 -8.07 21.12 2.80
CA TRP A 266 -8.25 22.41 3.47
C TRP A 266 -8.03 22.23 4.96
N ILE A 267 -7.26 23.12 5.57
CA ILE A 267 -6.92 23.11 7.00
C ILE A 267 -7.29 24.45 7.65
N GLY A 268 -7.96 24.38 8.80
CA GLY A 268 -8.31 25.53 9.62
C GLY A 268 -7.16 25.89 10.56
N ASN A 269 -6.81 27.17 10.61
CA ASN A 269 -5.67 27.66 11.39
C ASN A 269 -6.07 28.61 12.54
N GLY A 270 -7.37 28.70 12.85
CA GLY A 270 -7.90 29.61 13.86
C GLY A 270 -8.06 31.05 13.38
N THR A 271 -7.98 31.29 12.07
CA THR A 271 -8.32 32.57 11.43
C THR A 271 -9.58 32.44 10.57
N TYR A 272 -10.10 33.55 10.06
CA TYR A 272 -11.29 33.58 9.21
C TYR A 272 -11.10 32.96 7.80
N LEU A 273 -9.87 32.60 7.40
CA LEU A 273 -9.57 32.02 6.08
C LEU A 273 -9.06 30.59 6.17
N TRP A 274 -9.66 29.72 5.36
CA TRP A 274 -9.16 28.38 5.13
C TRP A 274 -7.85 28.39 4.37
N GLN A 275 -6.94 27.50 4.77
CA GLN A 275 -5.70 27.26 4.06
C GLN A 275 -5.88 26.04 3.16
N ALA A 276 -5.75 26.21 1.85
CA ALA A 276 -5.97 25.15 0.88
C ALA A 276 -4.64 24.67 0.28
N ILE A 277 -4.50 23.35 0.17
CA ILE A 277 -3.43 22.68 -0.57
C ILE A 277 -4.06 22.00 -1.79
N THR A 278 -3.59 22.35 -2.99
CA THR A 278 -4.07 21.76 -4.25
C THR A 278 -3.36 20.44 -4.51
N GLY A 279 -4.12 19.42 -4.87
CA GLY A 279 -3.62 18.11 -5.28
C GLY A 279 -3.80 17.82 -6.75
N ASP A 280 -3.64 16.55 -7.10
CA ASP A 280 -3.65 16.07 -8.48
C ASP A 280 -5.03 16.22 -9.15
N THR A 281 -5.01 16.13 -10.49
CA THR A 281 -6.21 16.16 -11.33
C THR A 281 -7.10 14.94 -11.06
N ILE A 282 -8.40 15.18 -10.91
CA ILE A 282 -9.40 14.13 -10.74
C ILE A 282 -9.70 13.48 -12.08
N LYS A 283 -9.68 12.14 -12.09
CA LYS A 283 -10.17 11.31 -13.20
C LYS A 283 -11.47 10.65 -12.74
N THR A 284 -12.60 11.07 -13.30
CA THR A 284 -13.92 10.50 -12.99
C THR A 284 -13.92 8.98 -13.17
N GLY A 285 -14.53 8.26 -12.25
CA GLY A 285 -14.58 6.79 -12.23
C GLY A 285 -13.28 6.11 -11.77
N ILE A 286 -12.25 6.86 -11.38
CA ILE A 286 -10.98 6.32 -10.88
C ILE A 286 -10.81 6.64 -9.39
N TRP A 287 -10.48 5.61 -8.60
CA TRP A 287 -10.18 5.74 -7.18
C TRP A 287 -8.90 6.55 -6.93
N ALA A 288 -8.93 7.38 -5.90
CA ALA A 288 -7.77 8.10 -5.39
C ALA A 288 -7.68 7.94 -3.87
N PHE A 289 -6.48 7.68 -3.35
CA PHE A 289 -6.20 7.69 -1.91
C PHE A 289 -5.75 9.09 -1.50
N LEU A 290 -6.57 9.78 -0.73
CA LEU A 290 -6.30 11.14 -0.27
C LEU A 290 -5.68 11.08 1.11
N THR A 291 -4.61 11.85 1.35
CA THR A 291 -3.98 11.90 2.69
C THR A 291 -3.52 13.30 3.04
N LEU A 292 -3.94 13.82 4.18
CA LEU A 292 -3.47 15.09 4.75
C LEU A 292 -2.75 14.79 6.06
N THR A 293 -1.50 15.21 6.17
CA THR A 293 -0.68 15.07 7.38
C THR A 293 -0.37 16.45 7.96
N TYR A 294 -0.20 16.55 9.27
CA TYR A 294 0.28 17.75 9.94
C TYR A 294 1.19 17.38 11.12
N ASP A 295 2.44 17.81 11.08
CA ASP A 295 3.49 17.47 12.06
C ASP A 295 3.62 18.47 13.22
N GLY A 296 2.67 19.40 13.34
CA GLY A 296 2.74 20.51 14.29
C GLY A 296 3.29 21.81 13.69
N THR A 297 3.89 21.76 12.48
CA THR A 297 4.42 22.93 11.77
C THR A 297 4.02 22.97 10.30
N THR A 298 4.00 21.81 9.64
CA THR A 298 3.81 21.70 8.19
C THR A 298 2.66 20.76 7.89
N ALA A 299 1.69 21.24 7.12
CA ALA A 299 0.65 20.44 6.52
C ALA A 299 1.14 19.90 5.16
N ARG A 300 0.92 18.62 4.85
CA ARG A 300 1.31 18.01 3.57
C ARG A 300 0.15 17.21 2.99
N PHE A 301 -0.15 17.43 1.72
CA PHE A 301 -1.21 16.73 1.01
C PHE A 301 -0.63 15.72 0.03
N TYR A 302 -1.10 14.48 0.10
CA TYR A 302 -0.72 13.38 -0.77
C TYR A 302 -1.95 12.87 -1.52
N VAL A 303 -1.72 12.43 -2.76
CA VAL A 303 -2.71 11.70 -3.57
C VAL A 303 -2.03 10.44 -4.07
N ASN A 304 -2.63 9.28 -3.80
CA ASN A 304 -2.08 7.95 -4.09
C ASN A 304 -0.67 7.73 -3.51
N GLY A 305 -0.44 8.20 -2.29
CA GLY A 305 0.85 8.13 -1.60
C GLY A 305 1.93 9.10 -2.12
N ALA A 306 1.69 9.80 -3.24
CA ALA A 306 2.62 10.80 -3.77
C ALA A 306 2.34 12.18 -3.18
N LEU A 307 3.38 12.83 -2.63
CA LEU A 307 3.30 14.20 -2.13
C LEU A 307 2.94 15.14 -3.27
N GLN A 308 1.86 15.90 -3.09
CA GLN A 308 1.41 16.92 -4.03
C GLN A 308 2.06 18.25 -3.70
N ASP A 309 1.84 18.73 -2.48
CA ASP A 309 2.38 20.00 -2.00
C ASP A 309 2.37 20.05 -0.46
N SER A 310 3.02 21.07 0.10
CA SER A 310 3.16 21.31 1.53
C SER A 310 2.98 22.78 1.89
N LEU A 311 2.45 23.04 3.09
CA LEU A 311 2.20 24.37 3.61
C LEU A 311 2.69 24.48 5.05
N ILE A 312 3.53 25.48 5.33
CA ILE A 312 3.87 25.85 6.71
C ILE A 312 2.72 26.70 7.25
N THR A 313 2.02 26.20 8.27
CA THR A 313 0.84 26.85 8.87
C THR A 313 0.66 26.38 10.31
N THR A 314 -0.17 27.08 11.08
CA THR A 314 -0.76 26.54 12.31
C THR A 314 -2.01 25.71 11.99
N PHE A 315 -2.38 24.84 12.93
CA PHE A 315 -3.63 24.08 12.91
C PHE A 315 -4.46 24.39 14.15
N SER A 316 -5.76 24.61 13.95
CA SER A 316 -6.74 24.77 15.02
C SER A 316 -7.72 23.60 14.99
N PRO A 317 -7.70 22.68 15.97
CA PRO A 317 -8.60 21.53 16.00
C PRO A 317 -10.07 21.94 16.09
N ASN A 318 -10.96 21.15 15.49
CA ASN A 318 -12.39 21.25 15.75
C ASN A 318 -12.70 20.77 17.18
N THR A 319 -13.54 21.52 17.89
CA THR A 319 -13.87 21.32 19.30
C THR A 319 -15.34 20.94 19.55
N SER A 320 -16.18 20.89 18.53
CA SER A 320 -17.64 20.78 18.72
C SER A 320 -18.42 20.17 17.56
N ALA A 321 -18.01 20.35 16.31
CA ALA A 321 -18.77 19.87 15.16
C ALA A 321 -18.61 18.36 14.97
N SER A 322 -19.69 17.73 14.51
CA SER A 322 -19.70 16.34 14.09
C SER A 322 -18.75 16.10 12.92
N LEU A 323 -18.31 14.85 12.76
CA LEU A 323 -17.58 14.41 11.58
C LEU A 323 -18.59 13.97 10.52
N THR A 324 -18.41 14.43 9.29
CA THR A 324 -19.26 14.03 8.16
C THR A 324 -18.44 13.36 7.06
N LEU A 325 -19.05 12.32 6.48
CA LEU A 325 -18.58 11.64 5.28
C LEU A 325 -19.56 11.99 4.15
N GLY A 326 -19.07 12.63 3.10
CA GLY A 326 -19.87 12.96 1.93
C GLY A 326 -20.56 14.33 1.91
N CYS A 327 -20.34 15.20 2.90
CA CYS A 327 -20.78 16.60 2.88
C CYS A 327 -19.95 17.48 3.84
N ILE A 328 -20.21 18.79 3.81
CA ILE A 328 -19.89 19.69 4.94
C ILE A 328 -21.15 19.98 5.75
N ASP A 329 -21.03 20.09 7.08
CA ASP A 329 -22.18 20.33 7.99
C ASP A 329 -21.92 21.46 9.01
N GLU A 330 -21.22 22.52 8.60
CA GLU A 330 -20.92 23.67 9.46
C GLU A 330 -22.14 24.57 9.72
N SER A 331 -23.08 24.61 8.78
CA SER A 331 -24.29 25.44 8.83
C SER A 331 -25.49 24.71 8.21
N GLY A 332 -25.47 23.37 8.33
CA GLY A 332 -26.33 22.46 7.60
C GLY A 332 -25.60 21.78 6.44
N ALA A 333 -25.99 20.55 6.18
CA ALA A 333 -25.41 19.69 5.15
C ALA A 333 -25.44 20.36 3.77
N SER A 334 -24.27 20.48 3.15
CA SER A 334 -24.08 21.02 1.80
C SER A 334 -22.81 20.46 1.17
N ARG A 335 -22.52 20.82 -0.10
CA ARG A 335 -21.34 20.32 -0.84
C ARG A 335 -21.30 18.79 -0.90
N PHE A 336 -22.46 18.19 -1.16
CA PHE A 336 -22.64 16.73 -1.21
C PHE A 336 -21.73 16.08 -2.25
N PHE A 337 -21.13 14.96 -1.88
CA PHE A 337 -20.18 14.24 -2.72
C PHE A 337 -20.89 13.35 -3.74
N ASN A 338 -20.65 13.57 -5.03
CA ASN A 338 -21.12 12.67 -6.08
C ASN A 338 -20.05 11.63 -6.39
N GLY A 339 -20.07 10.52 -5.66
CA GLY A 339 -19.00 9.55 -5.75
C GLY A 339 -19.10 8.42 -4.74
N THR A 340 -18.01 7.67 -4.63
CA THR A 340 -17.90 6.56 -3.67
C THR A 340 -16.69 6.79 -2.76
N ILE A 341 -16.82 6.48 -1.48
CA ILE A 341 -15.74 6.51 -0.49
C ILE A 341 -15.51 5.15 0.14
N ASP A 342 -14.29 4.93 0.63
CA ASP A 342 -13.90 3.70 1.31
C ASP A 342 -12.73 3.95 2.28
N GLU A 343 -12.54 3.07 3.26
CA GLU A 343 -11.36 3.01 4.15
C GLU A 343 -10.95 4.36 4.77
N VAL A 344 -11.88 5.04 5.46
CA VAL A 344 -11.64 6.35 6.08
C VAL A 344 -10.88 6.17 7.40
N ARG A 345 -9.70 6.78 7.54
CA ARG A 345 -8.82 6.60 8.69
C ARG A 345 -8.33 7.93 9.26
N ILE A 346 -8.14 7.95 10.57
CA ILE A 346 -7.61 9.09 11.33
C ILE A 346 -6.53 8.59 12.26
N TRP A 347 -5.37 9.24 12.22
CA TRP A 347 -4.21 8.93 13.04
C TRP A 347 -3.84 10.13 13.90
N ASN A 348 -3.34 9.87 15.12
CA ASN A 348 -2.82 10.92 16.01
C ASN A 348 -1.31 11.16 15.86
N VAL A 349 -0.77 10.83 14.68
CA VAL A 349 0.63 11.05 14.28
C VAL A 349 0.67 11.54 12.84
N ALA A 350 1.69 12.33 12.50
CA ALA A 350 1.98 12.70 11.11
C ALA A 350 2.75 11.56 10.44
N ARG A 351 2.08 10.86 9.51
CA ARG A 351 2.67 9.72 8.77
C ARG A 351 3.50 10.23 7.60
N ASP A 352 4.60 9.57 7.30
CA ASP A 352 5.42 9.88 6.13
C ASP A 352 4.90 9.18 4.85
N SER A 353 5.45 9.55 3.69
CA SER A 353 5.04 8.97 2.41
C SER A 353 5.24 7.46 2.32
N ALA A 354 6.23 6.90 3.02
CA ALA A 354 6.52 5.47 2.99
C ALA A 354 5.49 4.70 3.81
N GLN A 355 5.11 5.20 4.98
CA GLN A 355 4.03 4.67 5.82
C GLN A 355 2.69 4.75 5.10
N ILE A 356 2.36 5.91 4.52
CA ILE A 356 1.11 6.11 3.77
C ILE A 356 1.04 5.11 2.62
N ALA A 357 2.10 5.02 1.81
CA ALA A 357 2.15 4.06 0.71
C ALA A 357 1.94 2.63 1.24
N ALA A 358 2.71 2.19 2.25
CA ALA A 358 2.69 0.83 2.77
C ALA A 358 1.27 0.34 3.14
N ASP A 359 0.44 1.24 3.64
CA ASP A 359 -0.84 0.89 4.23
C ASP A 359 -2.06 1.28 3.39
N MET A 360 -1.91 2.10 2.33
CA MET A 360 -3.07 2.63 1.59
C MET A 360 -3.95 1.54 0.95
N GLY A 361 -3.39 0.37 0.61
CA GLY A 361 -4.13 -0.78 0.06
C GLY A 361 -4.42 -1.88 1.08
N THR A 362 -4.12 -1.64 2.35
CA THR A 362 -4.22 -2.62 3.43
C THR A 362 -5.50 -2.38 4.20
N VAL A 363 -6.37 -3.39 4.27
CA VAL A 363 -7.45 -3.43 5.26
C VAL A 363 -6.88 -3.98 6.56
N PHE A 364 -6.91 -3.22 7.65
CA PHE A 364 -6.29 -3.65 8.90
C PHE A 364 -7.17 -4.66 9.64
N THR A 365 -6.69 -5.89 9.75
CA THR A 365 -7.31 -6.93 10.59
C THR A 365 -6.86 -6.87 12.05
N ILE A 366 -5.72 -6.22 12.30
CA ILE A 366 -5.21 -5.86 13.62
C ILE A 366 -4.98 -4.35 13.58
N LEU A 367 -5.64 -3.62 14.48
CA LEU A 367 -5.60 -2.16 14.50
C LEU A 367 -4.19 -1.66 14.88
N PRO A 368 -3.53 -0.86 14.02
CA PRO A 368 -2.22 -0.30 14.32
C PRO A 368 -2.23 0.68 15.48
N GLU A 369 -1.08 0.83 16.14
CA GLU A 369 -0.86 1.91 17.11
C GLU A 369 -1.05 3.27 16.43
N HIS A 370 -1.53 4.27 17.18
CA HIS A 370 -1.82 5.64 16.71
C HIS A 370 -3.03 5.81 15.78
N LEU A 371 -3.68 4.72 15.34
CA LEU A 371 -4.96 4.80 14.64
C LEU A 371 -6.06 5.12 15.67
N VAL A 372 -6.76 6.24 15.48
CA VAL A 372 -7.74 6.78 16.44
C VAL A 372 -9.16 6.86 15.90
N GLY A 373 -9.36 6.63 14.60
CA GLY A 373 -10.67 6.44 13.98
C GLY A 373 -10.51 5.71 12.64
N TYR A 374 -11.42 4.77 12.35
CA TYR A 374 -11.37 3.95 11.16
C TYR A 374 -12.75 3.43 10.76
N TRP A 375 -13.34 4.02 9.72
CA TRP A 375 -14.56 3.51 9.09
C TRP A 375 -14.18 2.71 7.85
N HIS A 376 -14.39 1.39 7.93
CA HIS A 376 -14.13 0.48 6.83
C HIS A 376 -15.04 0.71 5.62
N CYS A 377 -16.25 1.26 5.83
CA CYS A 377 -17.33 1.27 4.81
C CYS A 377 -17.69 -0.13 4.26
N ASN A 378 -17.31 -1.20 4.96
CA ASN A 378 -17.54 -2.60 4.59
C ASN A 378 -18.80 -3.21 5.23
N ASP A 379 -19.73 -2.38 5.72
CA ASP A 379 -20.94 -2.85 6.44
C ASP A 379 -21.94 -3.55 5.51
N GLY A 380 -21.94 -3.21 4.21
CA GLY A 380 -22.66 -3.90 3.14
C GLY A 380 -24.19 -3.87 3.19
N SER A 381 -24.79 -3.37 4.27
CA SER A 381 -26.23 -3.22 4.45
C SER A 381 -26.55 -2.30 5.63
N GLY A 382 -27.81 -1.83 5.72
CA GLY A 382 -28.27 -0.98 6.83
C GLY A 382 -27.90 0.50 6.67
N ALA A 383 -28.28 1.31 7.66
CA ALA A 383 -28.19 2.76 7.62
C ALA A 383 -27.11 3.32 8.57
N THR A 384 -26.04 2.56 8.80
CA THR A 384 -24.95 2.98 9.70
C THR A 384 -23.63 2.38 9.24
N THR A 385 -22.54 3.14 9.38
CA THR A 385 -21.17 2.65 9.29
C THR A 385 -20.44 2.91 10.59
N TYR A 386 -19.55 2.01 11.01
CA TYR A 386 -18.93 2.07 12.34
C TYR A 386 -17.44 2.36 12.28
N ASP A 387 -16.98 3.21 13.20
CA ASP A 387 -15.58 3.30 13.55
C ASP A 387 -15.18 2.03 14.30
N VAL A 388 -14.27 1.24 13.74
CA VAL A 388 -13.82 -0.01 14.37
C VAL A 388 -12.87 0.23 15.55
N VAL A 389 -12.33 1.44 15.73
CA VAL A 389 -11.45 1.78 16.84
C VAL A 389 -12.25 2.06 18.11
N THR A 390 -13.25 2.95 18.03
CA THR A 390 -14.00 3.42 19.21
C THR A 390 -15.44 2.92 19.26
N GLY A 391 -15.96 2.36 18.17
CA GLY A 391 -17.37 2.01 18.01
C GLY A 391 -18.28 3.20 17.68
N ASN A 392 -17.73 4.40 17.42
CA ASN A 392 -18.51 5.57 17.06
C ASN A 392 -19.23 5.36 15.72
N ALA A 393 -20.55 5.31 15.77
CA ALA A 393 -21.40 5.09 14.62
C ALA A 393 -21.59 6.38 13.80
N ALA A 394 -21.39 6.29 12.49
CA ALA A 394 -21.82 7.30 11.54
C ALA A 394 -23.16 6.90 10.92
N ALA A 395 -24.22 7.65 11.21
CA ALA A 395 -25.55 7.39 10.68
C ALA A 395 -25.65 7.85 9.22
N LEU A 396 -26.14 6.97 8.34
CA LEU A 396 -26.38 7.27 6.92
C LEU A 396 -27.69 8.06 6.80
N THR A 397 -27.63 9.23 6.19
CA THR A 397 -28.77 10.14 6.00
C THR A 397 -29.14 10.24 4.52
N ASN A 398 -30.43 10.14 4.21
CA ASN A 398 -31.05 10.25 2.88
C ASN A 398 -30.72 9.17 1.83
N PHE A 399 -29.97 8.14 2.22
CA PHE A 399 -29.64 7.03 1.31
C PHE A 399 -30.88 6.28 0.82
N ASN A 400 -30.96 6.09 -0.51
CA ASN A 400 -32.05 5.36 -1.15
C ASN A 400 -31.79 3.86 -1.33
N PHE A 401 -30.55 3.39 -1.12
CA PHE A 401 -30.11 1.99 -1.23
C PHE A 401 -30.50 1.30 -2.55
N THR A 402 -30.74 2.08 -3.60
CA THR A 402 -30.84 1.63 -4.99
C THR A 402 -29.49 1.91 -5.63
N GLY A 403 -28.99 1.10 -6.57
CA GLY A 403 -27.58 1.12 -7.03
C GLY A 403 -26.92 2.46 -7.43
N THR A 404 -27.61 3.58 -7.39
CA THR A 404 -27.16 4.98 -7.41
C THR A 404 -26.67 5.54 -6.05
N SER A 405 -27.08 4.98 -4.91
CA SER A 405 -26.76 5.44 -3.54
C SER A 405 -26.77 4.25 -2.56
N GLY A 406 -25.86 4.26 -1.59
CA GLY A 406 -25.74 3.25 -0.54
C GLY A 406 -24.57 2.29 -0.76
N TRP A 407 -24.71 1.08 -0.24
CA TRP A 407 -23.65 0.07 -0.28
C TRP A 407 -23.46 -0.50 -1.68
N ILE A 408 -22.24 -0.39 -2.21
CA ILE A 408 -21.86 -1.02 -3.48
C ILE A 408 -20.62 -1.89 -3.26
N PRO A 409 -20.33 -2.87 -4.13
CA PRO A 409 -19.05 -3.57 -4.09
C PRO A 409 -17.90 -2.57 -4.21
N SER A 410 -16.96 -2.64 -3.27
CA SER A 410 -15.70 -1.92 -3.33
C SER A 410 -14.86 -2.49 -4.46
N ALA A 411 -14.23 -1.57 -5.18
CA ALA A 411 -13.28 -1.85 -6.24
C ALA A 411 -11.99 -1.07 -6.00
N ILE A 412 -11.67 -0.76 -4.73
CA ILE A 412 -10.37 -0.19 -4.40
C ILE A 412 -9.27 -1.18 -4.81
N PRO A 413 -8.09 -0.71 -5.24
CA PRO A 413 -6.96 -1.58 -5.55
C PRO A 413 -6.46 -2.29 -4.27
N VAL A 414 -7.01 -3.46 -3.94
CA VAL A 414 -6.54 -4.31 -2.84
C VAL A 414 -5.23 -4.99 -3.22
N ASN A 415 -4.30 -5.09 -2.27
CA ASN A 415 -2.95 -5.61 -2.52
C ASN A 415 -2.22 -4.87 -3.65
N ILE A 416 -2.20 -3.54 -3.60
CA ILE A 416 -1.08 -2.81 -4.20
C ILE A 416 0.20 -3.36 -3.59
N SER A 417 0.83 -4.24 -4.34
CA SER A 417 2.11 -4.84 -4.02
C SER A 417 3.08 -3.68 -3.85
N LEU A 418 3.40 -3.29 -2.62
CA LEU A 418 4.52 -2.39 -2.39
C LEU A 418 5.76 -3.19 -2.16
N PRO A 419 6.63 -3.27 -3.16
CA PRO A 419 7.43 -4.45 -3.17
C PRO A 419 8.91 -4.17 -2.97
N VAL A 420 9.30 -2.90 -2.98
CA VAL A 420 10.66 -2.46 -2.75
C VAL A 420 10.76 -1.69 -1.44
N LYS A 421 11.38 -2.29 -0.42
CA LYS A 421 11.68 -1.60 0.83
C LYS A 421 13.06 -0.98 0.74
N LEU A 422 13.15 0.33 0.52
CA LEU A 422 14.42 1.05 0.54
C LEU A 422 15.00 1.09 1.96
N THR A 423 16.28 0.75 2.13
CA THR A 423 17.01 0.88 3.40
C THR A 423 17.94 2.09 3.43
N SER A 424 18.32 2.61 2.26
CA SER A 424 19.13 3.83 2.15
C SER A 424 18.92 4.50 0.79
N PHE A 425 19.02 5.82 0.77
CA PHE A 425 19.22 6.62 -0.43
C PHE A 425 20.17 7.76 -0.08
N THR A 426 21.34 7.78 -0.70
CA THR A 426 22.44 8.67 -0.33
C THR A 426 23.09 9.24 -1.58
N SER A 427 23.78 10.36 -1.42
CA SER A 427 24.56 11.01 -2.47
C SER A 427 25.97 11.32 -1.96
N CYS A 428 26.92 11.40 -2.90
CA CYS A 428 28.22 11.99 -2.67
C CYS A 428 28.66 12.78 -3.91
N VAL A 429 29.25 13.95 -3.70
CA VAL A 429 29.81 14.77 -4.79
C VAL A 429 31.25 14.34 -5.03
N ARG A 430 31.62 14.08 -6.29
CA ARG A 430 33.01 13.76 -6.69
C ARG A 430 33.31 14.40 -8.05
N ASN A 431 34.38 15.17 -8.17
CA ASN A 431 34.88 15.69 -9.45
C ASN A 431 33.79 16.35 -10.31
N ASN A 432 32.94 17.20 -9.72
CA ASN A 432 31.83 17.87 -10.40
C ASN A 432 30.66 16.95 -10.84
N SER A 433 30.64 15.69 -10.42
CA SER A 433 29.54 14.74 -10.59
C SER A 433 28.88 14.42 -9.26
N VAL A 434 27.60 14.05 -9.28
CA VAL A 434 26.88 13.52 -8.10
C VAL A 434 26.70 12.02 -8.27
N ALA A 435 27.34 11.24 -7.41
CA ALA A 435 27.12 9.80 -7.32
C ALA A 435 26.01 9.52 -6.29
N LEU A 436 24.96 8.86 -6.75
CA LEU A 436 23.82 8.39 -5.99
C LEU A 436 24.01 6.90 -5.66
N ALA A 437 23.65 6.49 -4.46
CA ALA A 437 23.64 5.09 -4.04
C ALA A 437 22.41 4.79 -3.17
N TRP A 438 21.79 3.65 -3.42
CA TRP A 438 20.65 3.17 -2.61
C TRP A 438 20.71 1.67 -2.38
N GLN A 439 20.04 1.25 -1.32
CA GLN A 439 19.86 -0.16 -0.99
C GLN A 439 18.40 -0.48 -0.76
N THR A 440 18.02 -1.71 -1.09
CA THR A 440 16.70 -2.28 -0.80
C THR A 440 16.90 -3.43 0.18
N ALA A 441 15.99 -3.64 1.14
CA ALA A 441 15.96 -4.82 2.00
C ALA A 441 15.29 -6.00 1.29
N THR A 442 14.18 -5.70 0.61
CA THR A 442 13.38 -6.64 -0.18
C THR A 442 12.92 -5.95 -1.46
N GLU A 443 12.72 -6.74 -2.50
CA GLU A 443 12.12 -6.39 -3.79
C GLU A 443 11.05 -7.42 -4.12
N LYS A 444 9.96 -6.98 -4.72
CA LYS A 444 8.95 -7.81 -5.34
C LYS A 444 8.53 -7.04 -6.60
N ASN A 445 8.14 -7.72 -7.67
CA ASN A 445 7.73 -7.09 -8.91
C ASN A 445 8.56 -5.90 -9.46
N ASN A 446 9.82 -5.70 -9.04
CA ASN A 446 10.54 -4.45 -9.22
C ASN A 446 11.14 -4.40 -10.63
N TYR A 447 10.58 -3.57 -11.49
CA TYR A 447 11.09 -3.32 -12.83
C TYR A 447 12.34 -2.45 -12.80
N GLY A 448 12.37 -1.43 -11.94
CA GLY A 448 13.56 -0.63 -11.68
C GLY A 448 13.28 0.77 -11.17
N PHE A 449 14.27 1.64 -11.27
CA PHE A 449 14.26 2.98 -10.68
C PHE A 449 14.51 4.02 -11.76
N GLU A 450 13.54 4.90 -12.01
CA GLU A 450 13.76 6.16 -12.72
C GLU A 450 14.42 7.15 -11.76
N ILE A 451 15.58 7.67 -12.15
CA ILE A 451 16.29 8.70 -11.40
C ILE A 451 15.79 10.04 -11.91
N GLU A 452 15.19 10.82 -11.02
CA GLU A 452 14.67 12.14 -11.35
C GLU A 452 15.42 13.24 -10.61
N ARG A 453 15.61 14.38 -11.28
CA ARG A 453 16.30 15.56 -10.77
C ARG A 453 15.51 16.83 -11.04
N LYS A 454 15.44 17.73 -10.06
CA LYS A 454 15.06 19.15 -10.23
C LYS A 454 16.23 20.05 -9.81
N GLN A 455 16.38 21.21 -10.45
CA GLN A 455 17.49 22.15 -10.19
C GLN A 455 16.97 23.44 -9.55
N LEU A 456 17.37 23.70 -8.31
CA LEU A 456 16.85 24.84 -7.54
C LEU A 456 17.49 26.18 -7.95
N SER A 457 18.64 26.17 -8.63
CA SER A 457 19.43 27.38 -8.91
C SER A 457 19.02 28.20 -10.16
N LEU A 458 17.95 27.84 -10.88
CA LEU A 458 17.42 28.64 -11.99
C LEU A 458 15.89 28.56 -12.02
N VAL A 459 15.22 29.44 -11.28
CA VAL A 459 13.82 29.78 -11.58
C VAL A 459 13.87 30.92 -12.60
N PRO A 460 13.55 30.70 -13.89
CA PRO A 460 13.46 31.79 -14.85
C PRO A 460 12.41 32.80 -14.37
N ALA A 461 12.67 34.10 -14.54
CA ALA A 461 11.71 35.14 -14.17
C ALA A 461 10.33 34.85 -14.78
N GLY A 462 9.34 34.52 -13.94
CA GLY A 462 7.96 34.21 -14.34
C GLY A 462 7.47 32.77 -14.11
N GLN A 463 8.28 31.86 -13.54
CA GLN A 463 7.80 30.53 -13.10
C GLN A 463 7.74 30.44 -11.56
N THR A 464 6.75 29.71 -11.03
CA THR A 464 6.52 29.51 -9.58
C THR A 464 6.99 28.14 -9.06
N SER A 465 7.43 27.21 -9.92
CA SER A 465 7.94 25.90 -9.48
C SER A 465 8.93 25.27 -10.46
N VAL A 466 9.90 24.52 -9.92
CA VAL A 466 10.84 23.69 -10.70
C VAL A 466 10.33 22.26 -10.71
N ARG A 467 10.21 21.63 -11.89
CA ARG A 467 9.73 20.25 -12.04
C ARG A 467 10.88 19.24 -12.04
N PHE A 468 10.60 18.03 -11.56
CA PHE A 468 11.48 16.89 -11.72
C PHE A 468 11.54 16.43 -13.18
N ASN A 469 12.74 16.14 -13.66
CA ASN A 469 12.98 15.53 -14.96
C ASN A 469 13.72 14.20 -14.77
N LYS A 470 13.37 13.19 -15.58
CA LYS A 470 14.11 11.93 -15.65
C LYS A 470 15.50 12.17 -16.22
N ILE A 471 16.53 11.73 -15.50
CA ILE A 471 17.93 11.79 -15.92
C ILE A 471 18.56 10.42 -16.14
N GLY A 472 17.91 9.35 -15.67
CA GLY A 472 18.43 8.00 -15.81
C GLY A 472 17.43 6.92 -15.43
N PHE A 473 17.80 5.67 -15.68
CA PHE A 473 17.07 4.49 -15.23
C PHE A 473 18.05 3.39 -14.83
N VAL A 474 17.76 2.69 -13.73
CA VAL A 474 18.52 1.52 -13.27
C VAL A 474 17.55 0.35 -13.07
N SER A 475 17.80 -0.78 -13.74
CA SER A 475 16.93 -1.96 -13.65
C SER A 475 16.90 -2.55 -12.24
N GLY A 476 15.70 -2.99 -11.83
CA GLY A 476 15.46 -3.68 -10.57
C GLY A 476 15.81 -5.17 -10.64
N SER A 477 15.75 -5.87 -9.49
CA SER A 477 15.98 -7.33 -9.43
C SER A 477 14.69 -8.15 -9.56
N GLY A 478 13.55 -7.54 -9.87
CA GLY A 478 12.25 -8.22 -9.89
C GLY A 478 11.80 -8.60 -8.49
N ASN A 479 12.02 -9.87 -8.10
CA ASN A 479 11.69 -10.38 -6.76
C ASN A 479 12.99 -10.75 -6.00
N SER A 480 13.18 -10.21 -4.80
CA SER A 480 14.29 -10.50 -3.90
C SER A 480 13.87 -10.38 -2.44
N ASN A 481 14.17 -11.39 -1.63
CA ASN A 481 14.09 -11.30 -0.16
C ASN A 481 15.47 -11.05 0.49
N SER A 482 16.44 -10.61 -0.30
CA SER A 482 17.81 -10.30 0.12
C SER A 482 18.17 -8.87 -0.27
N PRO A 483 19.02 -8.17 0.52
CA PRO A 483 19.35 -6.80 0.20
C PRO A 483 20.02 -6.63 -1.16
N LYS A 484 19.62 -5.59 -1.91
CA LYS A 484 20.26 -5.20 -3.18
C LYS A 484 20.85 -3.81 -3.06
N SER A 485 21.94 -3.58 -3.80
CA SER A 485 22.64 -2.29 -3.85
C SER A 485 22.66 -1.78 -5.27
N TYR A 486 22.42 -0.49 -5.42
CA TYR A 486 22.32 0.19 -6.70
C TYR A 486 23.06 1.52 -6.64
N SER A 487 23.47 2.02 -7.81
CA SER A 487 24.13 3.30 -7.94
C SER A 487 23.85 3.96 -9.28
N PHE A 488 23.88 5.29 -9.30
CA PHE A 488 23.77 6.10 -10.51
C PHE A 488 24.71 7.31 -10.39
N THR A 489 25.33 7.76 -11.48
CA THR A 489 26.19 8.96 -11.47
C THR A 489 25.60 10.02 -12.40
N ASP A 490 25.41 11.23 -11.88
CA ASP A 490 25.00 12.41 -12.64
C ASP A 490 26.21 13.34 -12.84
N ASP A 491 26.82 13.27 -14.02
CA ASP A 491 27.99 14.06 -14.39
C ASP A 491 27.67 15.51 -14.80
N CYS A 492 26.39 15.85 -14.91
CA CYS A 492 25.93 17.14 -15.43
C CYS A 492 25.35 18.05 -14.32
N ALA A 493 25.37 17.60 -13.07
CA ALA A 493 24.82 18.33 -11.95
C ALA A 493 25.62 19.60 -11.65
N SER A 494 24.93 20.73 -11.51
CA SER A 494 25.55 22.01 -11.13
C SER A 494 24.58 22.86 -10.30
N GLY A 495 25.12 23.61 -9.35
CA GLY A 495 24.32 24.33 -8.35
C GLY A 495 23.60 23.38 -7.39
N THR A 496 22.56 23.88 -6.74
CA THR A 496 21.72 23.06 -5.85
C THR A 496 20.70 22.28 -6.67
N VAL A 497 20.76 20.97 -6.57
CA VAL A 497 19.88 20.00 -7.24
C VAL A 497 19.22 19.10 -6.20
N VAL A 498 18.03 18.61 -6.50
CA VAL A 498 17.31 17.66 -5.67
C VAL A 498 17.03 16.41 -6.48
N TYR A 499 17.32 15.24 -5.90
CA TYR A 499 17.10 13.94 -6.50
C TYR A 499 15.99 13.16 -5.80
N ARG A 500 15.29 12.33 -6.56
CA ARG A 500 14.44 11.26 -6.04
C ARG A 500 14.50 10.04 -6.96
N LEU A 501 14.17 8.88 -6.41
CA LEU A 501 13.94 7.66 -7.18
C LEU A 501 12.44 7.50 -7.39
N LYS A 502 12.04 7.16 -8.60
CA LYS A 502 10.72 6.64 -8.92
C LYS A 502 10.87 5.15 -9.20
N GLN A 503 10.58 4.34 -8.19
CA GLN A 503 10.57 2.89 -8.29
C GLN A 503 9.35 2.47 -9.11
N ILE A 504 9.55 1.61 -10.10
CA ILE A 504 8.52 1.15 -11.04
C ILE A 504 8.42 -0.37 -10.93
N ASP A 505 7.21 -0.88 -10.95
CA ASP A 505 6.87 -2.30 -10.96
C ASP A 505 6.70 -2.82 -12.40
N ASN A 506 6.76 -4.16 -12.61
CA ASN A 506 6.58 -4.74 -13.95
C ASN A 506 5.18 -4.54 -14.53
N ASP A 507 4.19 -4.16 -13.71
CA ASP A 507 2.84 -3.81 -14.12
C ASP A 507 2.67 -2.30 -14.41
N GLY A 508 3.74 -1.51 -14.26
CA GLY A 508 3.77 -0.07 -14.53
C GLY A 508 3.35 0.82 -13.35
N ASN A 509 2.97 0.25 -12.21
CA ASN A 509 2.78 1.00 -10.98
C ASN A 509 4.11 1.60 -10.50
N PHE A 510 4.06 2.70 -9.73
CA PHE A 510 5.28 3.34 -9.25
C PHE A 510 5.15 3.98 -7.87
N THR A 511 6.28 4.13 -7.18
CA THR A 511 6.43 4.87 -5.93
C THR A 511 7.65 5.78 -5.93
N TYR A 512 7.61 6.87 -5.15
CA TYR A 512 8.76 7.77 -5.00
C TYR A 512 9.51 7.52 -3.69
N SER A 513 10.84 7.64 -3.73
CA SER A 513 11.66 7.76 -2.53
C SER A 513 11.53 9.14 -1.89
N GLN A 514 12.09 9.27 -0.68
CA GLN A 514 12.46 10.57 -0.13
C GLN A 514 13.38 11.35 -1.07
N GLU A 515 13.29 12.68 -1.01
CA GLU A 515 14.14 13.60 -1.78
C GLU A 515 15.50 13.80 -1.08
N ILE A 516 16.57 13.91 -1.86
CA ILE A 516 17.88 14.31 -1.35
C ILE A 516 18.38 15.54 -2.09
N GLU A 517 18.69 16.59 -1.33
CA GLU A 517 19.25 17.83 -1.85
C GLU A 517 20.78 17.77 -1.84
N VAL A 518 21.39 18.20 -2.94
CA VAL A 518 22.83 18.17 -3.15
C VAL A 518 23.27 19.46 -3.84
N THR A 519 24.30 20.12 -3.32
CA THR A 519 24.96 21.22 -4.03
C THR A 519 26.16 20.67 -4.80
N ALA A 520 26.02 20.57 -6.11
CA ALA A 520 27.04 20.09 -7.04
C ALA A 520 27.77 21.26 -7.71
N GLY A 521 29.08 21.16 -7.92
CA GLY A 521 29.86 22.16 -8.65
C GLY A 521 30.11 23.48 -7.92
N GLY A 522 30.46 23.41 -6.62
CA GLY A 522 31.05 24.55 -5.93
C GLY A 522 32.51 24.77 -6.33
N THR A 523 32.94 26.03 -6.41
CA THR A 523 34.37 26.35 -6.30
C THR A 523 34.88 25.82 -4.96
N PRO A 524 36.04 25.12 -4.92
CA PRO A 524 36.62 24.68 -3.66
C PRO A 524 36.66 25.83 -2.65
N ALA A 525 36.29 25.58 -1.40
CA ALA A 525 36.29 26.65 -0.40
C ALA A 525 37.72 27.07 0.00
N GLN A 526 38.70 26.19 -0.22
CA GLN A 526 40.08 26.33 0.22
C GLN A 526 41.04 25.72 -0.81
N PHE A 527 42.32 26.08 -0.72
CA PHE A 527 43.36 25.36 -1.44
C PHE A 527 43.59 24.00 -0.76
N SER A 528 43.78 22.94 -1.54
CA SER A 528 44.24 21.65 -1.01
C SER A 528 45.21 20.98 -1.98
N LEU A 529 46.18 20.25 -1.43
CA LEU A 529 46.96 19.25 -2.14
C LEU A 529 46.65 17.91 -1.49
N ASP A 530 46.27 16.90 -2.27
CA ASP A 530 45.94 15.58 -1.74
C ASP A 530 47.14 14.64 -1.81
N GLN A 531 47.08 13.56 -1.02
CA GLN A 531 48.07 12.49 -1.12
C GLN A 531 47.89 11.76 -2.45
N ASN A 532 48.98 11.58 -3.19
CA ASN A 532 48.95 10.89 -4.48
C ASN A 532 48.44 9.44 -4.32
N TYR A 533 47.66 8.95 -5.28
CA TYR A 533 47.17 7.58 -5.28
C TYR A 533 47.40 6.89 -6.64
N PRO A 534 47.91 5.65 -6.66
CA PRO A 534 48.42 4.89 -5.49
C PRO A 534 49.70 5.50 -4.89
N ASN A 535 50.04 5.17 -3.63
CA ASN A 535 51.34 5.47 -3.02
C ASN A 535 51.68 4.42 -1.95
N PRO A 536 52.74 3.58 -2.10
CA PRO A 536 53.71 3.56 -3.20
C PRO A 536 53.08 3.29 -4.58
N PHE A 537 53.71 3.75 -5.65
CA PHE A 537 53.21 3.62 -7.04
C PHE A 537 54.24 3.00 -7.99
N ASN A 538 53.76 2.45 -9.11
CA ASN A 538 54.58 1.87 -10.18
C ASN A 538 53.89 1.89 -11.56
N PRO A 539 54.45 2.53 -12.60
CA PRO A 539 55.26 3.74 -12.55
C PRO A 539 54.37 5.00 -12.55
N THR A 540 53.04 4.86 -12.52
CA THR A 540 52.08 5.98 -12.61
C THR A 540 51.29 6.20 -11.33
N THR A 541 51.01 7.46 -11.02
CA THR A 541 50.13 7.89 -9.91
C THR A 541 49.33 9.11 -10.33
N THR A 542 48.19 9.34 -9.69
CA THR A 542 47.43 10.59 -9.81
C THR A 542 47.67 11.48 -8.59
N ILE A 543 47.87 12.78 -8.82
CA ILE A 543 47.95 13.82 -7.80
C ILE A 543 46.71 14.71 -7.96
N ALA A 544 45.89 14.78 -6.90
CA ALA A 544 44.72 15.64 -6.86
C ALA A 544 45.02 16.93 -6.07
N PHE A 545 44.45 18.05 -6.49
CA PHE A 545 44.51 19.32 -5.76
C PHE A 545 43.32 20.22 -6.10
N SER A 546 43.03 21.18 -5.22
CA SER A 546 41.95 22.14 -5.39
C SER A 546 42.45 23.58 -5.26
N ILE A 547 41.90 24.50 -6.07
CA ILE A 547 42.15 25.94 -5.94
C ILE A 547 40.82 26.71 -5.86
N PRO A 548 40.62 27.59 -4.86
CA PRO A 548 39.35 28.28 -4.61
C PRO A 548 39.13 29.51 -5.50
N GLN A 549 40.19 30.03 -6.12
CA GLN A 549 40.17 31.22 -6.96
C GLN A 549 41.18 31.09 -8.11
N ALA A 550 40.94 31.83 -9.21
CA ALA A 550 41.83 31.81 -10.36
C ALA A 550 43.22 32.38 -10.03
N GLY A 551 44.28 31.76 -10.53
CA GLY A 551 45.65 32.19 -10.26
C GLY A 551 46.71 31.38 -11.00
N ASN A 552 47.97 31.81 -10.92
CA ASN A 552 49.09 31.06 -11.46
C ASN A 552 49.41 29.86 -10.54
N VAL A 553 49.40 28.66 -11.10
CA VAL A 553 49.60 27.40 -10.37
C VAL A 553 50.82 26.68 -10.92
N THR A 554 51.67 26.17 -10.03
CA THR A 554 52.76 25.26 -10.37
C THR A 554 52.70 23.99 -9.53
N LEU A 555 52.85 22.83 -10.16
CA LEU A 555 52.98 21.53 -9.51
C LEU A 555 54.27 20.89 -10.01
N LYS A 556 55.24 20.70 -9.10
CA LYS A 556 56.59 20.23 -9.43
C LYS A 556 56.97 19.02 -8.59
N ILE A 557 57.79 18.14 -9.15
CA ILE A 557 58.36 16.96 -8.50
C ILE A 557 59.85 17.19 -8.23
N PHE A 558 60.31 16.81 -7.05
CA PHE A 558 61.68 16.93 -6.59
C PHE A 558 62.21 15.59 -6.09
N ASP A 559 63.51 15.34 -6.25
CA ASP A 559 64.18 14.20 -5.61
C ASP A 559 64.45 14.44 -4.12
N ALA A 560 64.99 13.43 -3.43
CA ALA A 560 65.32 13.50 -2.01
C ALA A 560 66.36 14.58 -1.64
N LEU A 561 67.08 15.16 -2.61
CA LEU A 561 68.03 16.25 -2.44
C LEU A 561 67.42 17.63 -2.76
N GLY A 562 66.14 17.68 -3.13
CA GLY A 562 65.44 18.91 -3.50
C GLY A 562 65.70 19.38 -4.92
N ARG A 563 66.27 18.55 -5.80
CA ARG A 563 66.44 18.89 -7.23
C ARG A 563 65.13 18.63 -7.97
N GLU A 564 64.69 19.59 -8.78
CA GLU A 564 63.50 19.43 -9.63
C GLU A 564 63.74 18.35 -10.68
N VAL A 565 62.86 17.35 -10.73
CA VAL A 565 62.91 16.24 -11.70
C VAL A 565 61.76 16.28 -12.70
N ALA A 566 60.66 16.98 -12.41
CA ALA A 566 59.57 17.21 -13.34
C ALA A 566 58.74 18.45 -12.96
N THR A 567 58.17 19.13 -13.95
CA THR A 567 57.09 20.10 -13.78
C THR A 567 55.82 19.52 -14.43
N LEU A 568 54.76 19.32 -13.63
CA LEU A 568 53.51 18.71 -14.10
C LEU A 568 52.44 19.76 -14.44
N VAL A 569 52.47 20.90 -13.75
CA VAL A 569 51.59 22.05 -14.01
C VAL A 569 52.43 23.31 -13.94
N ASN A 570 52.26 24.22 -14.90
CA ASN A 570 52.82 25.56 -14.88
C ASN A 570 51.94 26.51 -15.70
N GLY A 571 51.18 27.37 -15.03
CA GLY A 571 50.40 28.41 -15.68
C GLY A 571 49.12 28.79 -14.93
N VAL A 572 48.36 29.72 -15.51
CA VAL A 572 47.09 30.18 -14.95
C VAL A 572 46.05 29.07 -14.97
N ARG A 573 45.32 28.92 -13.86
CA ARG A 573 44.18 28.00 -13.69
C ARG A 573 42.99 28.76 -13.09
N SER A 574 41.79 28.44 -13.54
CA SER A 574 40.53 28.90 -12.93
C SER A 574 40.24 28.14 -11.64
N ALA A 575 39.39 28.67 -10.77
CA ALA A 575 38.93 27.96 -9.57
C ALA A 575 38.35 26.57 -9.93
N GLY A 576 38.72 25.54 -9.17
CA GLY A 576 38.30 24.16 -9.42
C GLY A 576 39.22 23.11 -8.80
N GLU A 577 38.83 21.85 -8.98
CA GLU A 577 39.61 20.66 -8.61
C GLU A 577 40.34 20.09 -9.84
N PHE A 578 41.55 19.58 -9.63
CA PHE A 578 42.43 19.11 -10.70
C PHE A 578 43.03 17.75 -10.34
N ASN A 579 43.07 16.86 -11.33
CA ASN A 579 43.76 15.57 -11.25
C ASN A 579 44.88 15.52 -12.29
N VAL A 580 46.11 15.29 -11.85
CA VAL A 580 47.30 15.27 -12.71
C VAL A 580 47.99 13.91 -12.61
N VAL A 581 48.09 13.22 -13.75
CA VAL A 581 48.78 11.93 -13.83
C VAL A 581 50.28 12.18 -13.94
N PHE A 582 51.06 11.56 -13.06
CA PHE A 582 52.51 11.54 -13.11
C PHE A 582 53.02 10.16 -13.52
N ASN A 583 53.82 10.10 -14.59
CA ASN A 583 54.49 8.89 -15.04
C ASN A 583 56.00 8.99 -14.75
N ALA A 584 56.48 8.17 -13.82
CA ALA A 584 57.86 8.17 -13.34
C ALA A 584 58.70 7.03 -13.94
N SER A 585 58.33 6.51 -15.11
CA SER A 585 59.02 5.39 -15.77
C SER A 585 60.51 5.66 -16.00
N SER A 586 60.93 6.90 -16.19
CA SER A 586 62.33 7.32 -16.37
C SER A 586 63.10 7.55 -15.06
N LEU A 587 62.46 7.48 -13.90
CA LEU A 587 63.08 7.76 -12.59
C LEU A 587 63.46 6.47 -11.84
N ALA A 588 64.44 6.53 -10.94
CA ALA A 588 64.83 5.39 -10.10
C ALA A 588 63.85 5.20 -8.94
N SER A 589 63.68 3.97 -8.45
CA SER A 589 62.88 3.71 -7.24
C SER A 589 63.41 4.51 -6.05
N GLY A 590 62.52 5.09 -5.25
CA GLY A 590 62.93 5.98 -4.18
C GLY A 590 61.83 6.93 -3.73
N MET A 591 62.21 7.83 -2.83
CA MET A 591 61.36 8.87 -2.29
C MET A 591 61.52 10.16 -3.09
N TYR A 592 60.39 10.77 -3.43
CA TYR A 592 60.30 12.06 -4.09
C TYR A 592 59.32 12.95 -3.34
N LEU A 593 59.43 14.25 -3.57
CA LEU A 593 58.50 15.26 -3.06
C LEU A 593 57.75 15.88 -4.23
N TYR A 594 56.52 16.31 -3.99
CA TYR A 594 55.78 17.14 -4.93
C TYR A 594 55.24 18.36 -4.22
N CYS A 595 55.43 19.51 -4.85
CA CYS A 595 55.06 20.81 -4.30
C CYS A 595 54.05 21.50 -5.22
N LEU A 596 52.92 21.88 -4.64
CA LEU A 596 51.93 22.73 -5.25
C LEU A 596 52.13 24.17 -4.75
N GLN A 597 52.26 25.11 -5.67
CA GLN A 597 52.28 26.53 -5.38
C GLN A 597 51.20 27.25 -6.19
N ALA A 598 50.31 27.96 -5.49
CA ALA A 598 49.22 28.75 -6.06
C ALA A 598 49.10 30.08 -5.32
N GLY A 599 49.63 31.16 -5.89
CA GLY A 599 49.73 32.45 -5.20
C GLY A 599 50.62 32.36 -3.94
N SER A 600 50.07 32.69 -2.78
CA SER A 600 50.75 32.58 -1.48
C SER A 600 50.66 31.19 -0.83
N TYR A 601 49.80 30.31 -1.34
CA TYR A 601 49.66 28.95 -0.83
C TYR A 601 50.75 28.05 -1.41
N VAL A 602 51.45 27.34 -0.52
CA VAL A 602 52.49 26.37 -0.86
C VAL A 602 52.28 25.13 0.02
N GLU A 603 52.07 23.97 -0.59
CA GLU A 603 52.00 22.70 0.13
C GLU A 603 52.89 21.66 -0.54
N THR A 604 53.60 20.85 0.26
CA THR A 604 54.49 19.79 -0.22
C THR A 604 54.11 18.46 0.41
N LYS A 605 54.05 17.40 -0.39
CA LYS A 605 53.83 16.03 0.06
C LYS A 605 54.85 15.07 -0.53
N LYS A 606 54.89 13.85 0.00
CA LYS A 606 55.84 12.79 -0.36
C LYS A 606 55.16 11.71 -1.21
N LEU A 607 55.83 11.28 -2.28
CA LEU A 607 55.48 10.11 -3.07
C LEU A 607 56.63 9.08 -3.10
N VAL A 608 56.28 7.78 -3.11
CA VAL A 608 57.25 6.67 -3.09
C VAL A 608 57.11 5.85 -4.37
N LEU A 609 58.11 5.91 -5.24
CA LEU A 609 58.19 5.09 -6.44
C LEU A 609 58.82 3.74 -6.09
N MET A 610 58.11 2.64 -6.36
CA MET A 610 58.60 1.28 -6.18
C MET A 610 58.58 0.59 -7.55
N LYS A 611 59.75 0.20 -8.07
CA LYS A 611 59.83 -0.53 -9.35
C LYS A 611 59.97 -2.01 -9.11
#